data_AF-A0A9D1NHD0-F1
#
_entry.id   AF-A0A9D1NHD0-F1
#
_cell.length_a   1.000
_cell.length_b   1.000
_cell.length_c   1.000
_cell.angle_alpha   90.00
_cell.angle_beta   90.00
_cell.angle_gamma   90.00
#
_symmetry.space_group_name_H-M   'P 1'
#
loop_
_entity.id
_entity.type
_entity.pdbx_description
1 polymer ?
#
loop_
_entity_poly.entity_id
_entity_poly.type
_entity_poly.pdbx_seq_one_letter_code
_entity_poly.pdbx_strand_id
1 'polypeptide(L)' 'MESFEPKKLALIRIWQILKDYSDYDHPLTQEDISKHLENEYGIVIERKAISRNLSLLKEAGIEIESRR' A
#
# COMPACT_ATOMS: atom_id res chain seq x y z
N MET A 1 -2.20 5.72 22.43
CA MET A 1 -1.23 6.62 21.75
C MET A 1 -1.16 6.14 20.32
N GLU A 2 -1.75 6.90 19.39
CA GLU A 2 -1.59 6.62 17.96
C GLU A 2 -0.11 6.66 17.65
N SER A 3 0.45 5.49 17.38
CA SER A 3 1.86 5.31 17.13
C SER A 3 2.06 5.57 15.64
N PHE A 4 2.26 6.83 15.27
CA PHE A 4 2.52 7.19 13.88
C PHE A 4 3.77 6.46 13.39
N GLU A 5 3.59 5.61 12.39
CA GLU A 5 4.71 4.85 11.85
C GLU A 5 5.59 5.73 10.97
N PRO A 6 6.91 5.49 10.94
CA PRO A 6 7.79 6.22 10.06
C PRO A 6 7.49 5.86 8.61
N LYS A 7 7.47 6.88 7.73
CA LYS A 7 7.17 6.74 6.29
C LYS A 7 8.01 5.67 5.57
N LYS A 8 9.20 5.33 6.08
CA LYS A 8 10.04 4.24 5.56
C LYS A 8 9.36 2.86 5.60
N LEU A 9 8.37 2.66 6.47
CA LEU A 9 7.60 1.42 6.57
C LEU A 9 6.46 1.34 5.55
N ALA A 10 6.18 2.41 4.81
CA ALA A 10 5.09 2.46 3.84
C ALA A 10 5.15 1.30 2.82
N LEU A 11 6.36 0.90 2.39
CA LEU A 11 6.52 -0.23 1.47
C LEU A 11 5.92 -1.54 2.03
N ILE A 12 6.27 -1.87 3.27
CA ILE A 12 5.83 -3.10 3.94
C ILE A 12 4.35 -2.99 4.31
N ARG A 13 3.89 -1.81 4.73
CA ARG A 13 2.46 -1.59 5.05
C ARG A 13 1.57 -1.66 3.82
N ILE A 14 2.01 -1.13 2.67
CA ILE A 14 1.29 -1.31 1.38
C ILE A 14 1.17 -2.79 1.04
N TRP A 15 2.23 -3.57 1.22
CA TRP A 15 2.17 -5.01 0.97
C TRP A 15 1.17 -5.73 1.89
N GLN A 16 1.15 -5.39 3.18
CA GLN A 16 0.17 -5.92 4.13
C GLN A 16 -1.26 -5.53 3.76
N ILE A 17 -1.50 -4.26 3.42
CA ILE A 17 -2.82 -3.79 2.98
C ILE A 17 -3.29 -4.58 1.75
N LEU A 18 -2.43 -4.77 0.75
CA LEU A 18 -2.77 -5.58 -0.42
C LEU A 18 -3.09 -7.03 -0.04
N LYS A 19 -2.37 -7.60 0.93
CA LYS A 19 -2.60 -8.99 1.37
C LYS A 19 -3.89 -9.16 2.17
N ASP A 20 -4.23 -8.17 3.00
CA ASP A 20 -5.32 -8.28 3.97
C ASP A 20 -6.66 -7.75 3.41
N TYR A 21 -6.60 -6.79 2.47
CA TYR A 21 -7.77 -6.09 1.94
C TYR A 21 -7.95 -6.20 0.41
N SER A 22 -6.98 -6.75 -0.32
CA SER A 22 -7.13 -6.96 -1.77
C SER A 22 -7.22 -8.44 -2.11
N ASP A 23 -8.18 -8.78 -2.95
CA ASP A 23 -8.27 -10.08 -3.59
C ASP A 23 -8.74 -9.92 -5.06
N TYR A 24 -9.06 -11.03 -5.71
CA TYR A 24 -9.53 -11.01 -7.08
C TYR A 24 -10.87 -10.26 -7.25
N ASP A 25 -11.77 -10.34 -6.28
CA ASP A 25 -13.09 -9.71 -6.33
C ASP A 25 -13.04 -8.24 -5.87
N HIS A 26 -12.06 -7.90 -5.03
CA HIS A 26 -11.88 -6.59 -4.40
C HIS A 26 -10.49 -6.01 -4.71
N PRO A 27 -10.28 -5.49 -5.94
CA PRO A 27 -9.04 -4.78 -6.25
C PRO A 27 -8.98 -3.45 -5.52
N LEU A 28 -7.84 -3.14 -4.90
CA LEU A 28 -7.61 -1.85 -4.26
C LEU A 28 -7.06 -0.81 -5.26
N THR A 29 -7.57 0.41 -5.18
CA THR A 29 -6.97 1.55 -5.88
C THR A 29 -5.82 2.14 -5.06
N GLN A 30 -4.99 2.96 -5.69
CA GLN A 30 -3.95 3.72 -4.98
C GLN A 30 -4.55 4.68 -3.93
N GLU A 31 -5.77 5.14 -4.14
CA GLU A 31 -6.46 6.01 -3.17
C GLU A 31 -6.91 5.19 -1.95
N ASP A 32 -7.42 3.98 -2.15
CA ASP A 32 -7.81 3.10 -1.04
C ASP A 32 -6.59 2.74 -0.19
N ILE A 33 -5.48 2.37 -0.83
CA ILE A 33 -4.21 2.10 -0.14
C ILE A 33 -3.76 3.32 0.68
N SER A 34 -3.91 4.54 0.13
CA SER A 34 -3.57 5.77 0.87
C SER A 34 -4.44 5.95 2.11
N LYS A 35 -5.75 5.69 2.01
CA LYS A 35 -6.68 5.80 3.14
C LYS A 35 -6.35 4.77 4.23
N HIS A 36 -6.04 3.53 3.85
CA HIS A 36 -5.60 2.49 4.79
C HIS A 36 -4.29 2.88 5.49
N LEU A 37 -3.30 3.40 4.74
CA LEU A 37 -2.04 3.88 5.32
C LEU A 37 -2.24 4.99 6.34
N GLU A 38 -3.10 5.96 6.04
CA GLU A 38 -3.39 7.08 6.93
C GLU A 38 -4.20 6.64 8.15
N ASN A 39 -5.29 5.89 7.96
CA ASN A 39 -6.21 5.53 9.03
C ASN A 39 -5.64 4.49 10.00
N GLU A 40 -4.88 3.51 9.50
CA GLU A 40 -4.41 2.38 10.32
C GLU A 40 -2.98 2.58 10.84
N TYR A 41 -2.14 3.30 10.08
CA TYR A 41 -0.71 3.43 10.38
C TYR A 41 -0.27 4.89 10.58
N GLY A 42 -1.16 5.86 10.32
CA GLY A 42 -0.83 7.29 10.39
C GLY A 42 0.19 7.73 9.33
N ILE A 43 0.34 6.95 8.24
CA ILE A 43 1.32 7.21 7.18
C ILE A 43 0.67 7.98 6.06
N VAL A 44 1.00 9.27 5.95
CA VAL A 44 0.60 10.11 4.81
C VAL A 44 1.74 10.24 3.81
N ILE A 45 1.54 9.67 2.61
CA ILE A 45 2.48 9.71 1.49
C ILE A 45 1.79 10.11 0.19
N GLU A 46 2.56 10.69 -0.73
CA GLU A 46 2.04 11.09 -2.04
C GLU A 46 1.67 9.87 -2.89
N ARG A 47 0.66 10.02 -3.75
CA ARG A 47 0.26 8.98 -4.72
C ARG A 47 1.41 8.48 -5.59
N LYS A 48 2.37 9.36 -5.96
CA LYS A 48 3.58 8.97 -6.70
C LYS A 48 4.48 8.02 -5.90
N ALA A 49 4.57 8.18 -4.58
CA ALA A 49 5.32 7.29 -3.70
C ALA A 49 4.63 5.91 -3.59
N ILE A 50 3.30 5.88 -3.53
CA ILE A 50 2.53 4.62 -3.56
C ILE A 50 2.81 3.86 -4.87
N SER A 51 2.74 4.54 -6.02
CA SER A 51 3.05 3.93 -7.32
C SER A 51 4.47 3.35 -7.37
N ARG A 52 5.47 4.08 -6.86
CA ARG A 52 6.86 3.59 -6.76
C ARG A 52 6.97 2.37 -5.86
N ASN A 53 6.32 2.38 -4.70
CA ASN A 53 6.32 1.25 -3.78
C ASN A 53 5.67 0.01 -4.41
N LEU A 54 4.56 0.17 -5.14
CA LEU A 54 3.93 -0.93 -5.88
C LEU A 54 4.88 -1.51 -6.95
N SER A 55 5.59 -0.66 -7.70
CA SER A 55 6.62 -1.12 -8.64
C SER A 55 7.75 -1.88 -7.94
N LEU A 56 8.24 -1.37 -6.80
CA LEU A 56 9.28 -2.03 -6.01
C LEU A 56 8.83 -3.40 -5.47
N LEU A 57 7.57 -3.53 -5.06
CA LEU A 57 7.02 -4.83 -4.63
C LEU A 57 6.97 -5.82 -5.80
N LYS A 58 6.60 -5.38 -7.00
CA LYS A 58 6.64 -6.22 -8.22
C LYS A 58 8.07 -6.64 -8.55
N GLU A 59 9.03 -5.71 -8.48
CA GLU A 59 10.46 -6.01 -8.68
C GLU A 59 11.02 -6.98 -7.63
N ALA A 60 10.50 -6.94 -6.41
CA ALA A 60 10.84 -7.87 -5.34
C ALA A 60 10.21 -9.27 -5.52
N GLY A 61 9.47 -9.51 -6.61
CA GLY A 61 8.86 -10.80 -6.94
C GLY A 61 7.45 -11.00 -6.37
N ILE A 62 6.80 -9.94 -5.91
CA ILE A 62 5.40 -10.02 -5.45
C ILE A 62 4.46 -9.93 -6.65
N GLU A 63 3.62 -10.94 -6.80
CA GLU A 63 2.60 -11.01 -7.84
C GLU A 63 1.46 -10.05 -7.52
N ILE A 64 1.58 -8.80 -8.01
CA ILE A 64 0.53 -7.78 -7.91
C ILE A 64 -0.10 -7.58 -9.29
N GLU A 65 -1.30 -8.13 -9.44
CA GLU A 65 -2.11 -7.95 -10.64
C GLU A 65 -2.76 -6.57 -10.66
N SER A 66 -2.70 -5.90 -11.82
CA SER A 66 -3.36 -4.62 -12.04
C SER A 66 -4.34 -4.76 -13.17
N ARG A 67 -5.64 -4.63 -12.88
CA ARG A 67 -6.68 -4.51 -13.91
C ARG A 67 -6.54 -3.14 -14.58
N ARG A 68 -6.16 -3.13 -15.85
CA ARG A 68 -6.17 -1.95 -16.73
C ARG A 68 -7.47 -1.89 -17.50
#